data_AF-A0AAD2CI33-F1
#
_entry.id   AF-A0AAD2CI33-F1
#
_cell.length_a   1.000
_cell.length_b   1.000
_cell.length_c   1.000
_cell.angle_alpha   90.00
_cell.angle_beta   90.00
_cell.angle_gamma   90.00
#
_symmetry.space_group_name_H-M   'P 1'
#
loop_
_entity.id
_entity.type
_entity.pdbx_description
1 polymer ?
#
loop_
_entity_poly.entity_id
_entity_poly.type
_entity_poly.pdbx_seq_one_letter_code
_entity_poly.pdbx_strand_id
1 'polypeptide(L)'
;MIVSRSGKVVDVCGYGPSTTSRQLEVVTAAIVYNRPTTGETIILVLHQAIHVPNMDHHLLSTMQSWKNDVTNNDRPKFLTACPNDNNHCILAPSDDPNDITRLPLRIHGTISYLNVRKPTAAKYANCKHVSLTADAPDWDPRTTKYQVVEDSLVNNAGRLLERGDLKDQPFISPLYSELSTNPPIIHASSTKPFPKNMLSYTKLIPD
;
A
#
# COMPACT_ATOMS: atom_id res chain seq x y z
N MET A 1 8.38 -13.99 2.50
CA MET A 1 8.69 -14.80 3.72
C MET A 1 7.88 -14.23 4.85
N ILE A 2 7.21 -15.04 5.66
CA ILE A 2 6.55 -14.55 6.87
C ILE A 2 7.63 -14.36 7.93
N VAL A 3 7.77 -13.14 8.44
CA VAL A 3 8.71 -12.76 9.50
C VAL A 3 8.07 -12.98 10.86
N SER A 4 6.84 -12.49 11.04
CA SER A 4 6.06 -12.66 12.26
C SER A 4 4.57 -12.73 11.93
N ARG A 5 3.82 -13.37 12.82
CA ARG A 5 2.36 -13.45 12.77
C ARG A 5 1.81 -12.57 13.87
N SER A 6 0.86 -11.69 13.54
CA SER A 6 0.27 -10.79 14.53
C SER A 6 -0.76 -11.49 15.44
N GLY A 7 -1.23 -12.69 15.05
CA GLY A 7 -2.38 -13.36 15.66
C GLY A 7 -3.74 -12.80 15.22
N LYS A 8 -3.75 -11.70 14.46
CA LYS A 8 -4.97 -11.08 13.93
C LYS A 8 -5.40 -11.73 12.62
N VAL A 9 -6.71 -11.71 12.40
CA VAL A 9 -7.34 -12.15 11.16
C VAL A 9 -8.25 -11.06 10.62
N VAL A 10 -8.41 -11.04 9.31
CA VAL A 10 -9.33 -10.15 8.60
C VAL A 10 -10.21 -10.97 7.67
N ASP A 11 -11.47 -10.56 7.58
CA ASP A 11 -12.42 -11.14 6.62
C ASP A 11 -12.20 -10.54 5.24
N VAL A 12 -11.89 -11.40 4.27
CA VAL A 12 -11.68 -11.03 2.87
C VAL A 12 -12.70 -11.74 2.01
N CYS A 13 -13.52 -10.96 1.31
CA CYS A 13 -14.43 -11.45 0.28
C CYS A 13 -14.12 -10.76 -1.05
N GLY A 14 -14.38 -11.46 -2.15
CA GLY A 14 -14.38 -10.81 -3.46
C GLY A 14 -15.61 -9.92 -3.61
N TYR A 15 -15.55 -8.99 -4.54
CA TYR A 15 -16.63 -8.02 -4.76
C TYR A 15 -17.89 -8.61 -5.41
N GLY A 16 -17.93 -9.89 -5.76
CA GLY A 16 -19.16 -10.52 -6.27
C GLY A 16 -20.14 -10.79 -5.11
N PRO A 17 -21.45 -10.58 -5.30
CA PRO A 17 -22.46 -10.82 -4.25
C PRO A 17 -22.52 -12.29 -3.80
N SER A 18 -21.99 -13.21 -4.60
CA SER A 18 -21.90 -14.64 -4.31
C SER A 18 -20.54 -15.06 -3.74
N THR A 19 -19.64 -14.13 -3.42
CA THR A 19 -18.29 -14.49 -2.98
C THR A 19 -18.28 -14.80 -1.49
N THR A 20 -17.92 -16.03 -1.14
CA THR A 20 -17.73 -16.42 0.26
C THR A 20 -16.56 -15.66 0.89
N SER A 21 -16.81 -15.06 2.05
CA SER A 21 -15.75 -14.47 2.88
C SER A 21 -14.78 -15.55 3.37
N ARG A 22 -13.50 -15.20 3.47
CA ARG A 22 -12.44 -16.03 4.04
C ARG A 22 -11.70 -15.23 5.09
N GLN A 23 -11.48 -15.84 6.25
CA GLN A 23 -10.59 -15.28 7.26
C GLN A 23 -9.14 -15.52 6.85
N LEU A 24 -8.39 -14.44 6.74
CA LEU A 24 -6.98 -14.47 6.38
C LEU A 24 -6.15 -13.78 7.44
N GLU A 25 -4.94 -14.30 7.66
CA GLU A 25 -4.05 -13.82 8.72
C GLU A 25 -3.35 -12.53 8.32
N VAL A 26 -3.16 -11.66 9.32
CA VAL A 26 -2.33 -10.46 9.21
C VAL A 26 -0.91 -10.79 9.69
N VAL A 27 0.09 -10.53 8.85
CA VAL A 27 1.49 -10.90 9.08
C VAL A 27 2.44 -9.72 8.80
N THR A 28 3.63 -9.79 9.38
CA THR A 28 4.77 -9.05 8.81
C THR A 28 5.46 -9.96 7.81
N ALA A 29 5.58 -9.51 6.58
CA ALA A 29 6.25 -10.23 5.50
C ALA A 29 7.50 -9.50 5.03
N ALA A 30 8.49 -10.27 4.58
CA ALA A 30 9.68 -9.75 3.92
C ALA A 30 9.79 -10.32 2.50
N ILE A 31 10.09 -9.45 1.54
CA ILE A 31 10.35 -9.77 0.14
C ILE A 31 11.66 -9.14 -0.30
N VAL A 32 12.34 -9.75 -1.25
CA VAL A 32 13.59 -9.23 -1.81
C VAL A 32 13.30 -8.42 -3.05
N TYR A 33 13.91 -7.26 -3.14
CA TYR A 33 14.07 -6.50 -4.35
C TYR A 33 15.56 -6.42 -4.73
N ASN A 34 15.86 -6.64 -6.01
CA ASN A 34 17.21 -6.50 -6.55
C ASN A 34 17.25 -5.23 -7.41
N ARG A 35 18.06 -4.25 -7.01
CA ARG A 35 18.19 -2.97 -7.71
C ARG A 35 18.79 -3.22 -9.10
N PRO A 36 18.09 -2.89 -10.20
CA PRO A 36 18.55 -3.23 -11.55
C PRO A 36 19.89 -2.60 -11.93
N THR A 37 20.20 -1.41 -11.42
CA THR A 37 21.39 -0.64 -11.79
C THR A 37 22.66 -1.10 -11.07
N THR A 38 22.55 -1.49 -9.80
CA THR A 38 23.72 -1.82 -8.97
C THR A 38 23.81 -3.31 -8.58
N GLY A 39 22.73 -4.07 -8.79
CA GLY A 39 22.61 -5.45 -8.30
C GLY A 39 22.36 -5.54 -6.78
N GLU A 40 22.29 -4.41 -6.08
CA GLU A 40 22.08 -4.35 -4.63
C GLU A 40 20.82 -5.11 -4.24
N THR A 41 20.93 -5.93 -3.18
CA THR A 41 19.81 -6.68 -2.64
C THR A 41 19.21 -5.94 -1.46
N ILE A 42 17.94 -5.57 -1.56
CA ILE A 42 17.19 -4.85 -0.55
C ILE A 42 16.06 -5.75 -0.05
N ILE A 43 15.85 -5.80 1.26
CA ILE A 43 14.69 -6.45 1.87
C ILE A 43 13.60 -5.40 2.02
N LEU A 44 12.47 -5.61 1.35
CA LEU A 44 11.28 -4.82 1.53
C LEU A 44 10.42 -5.49 2.60
N VAL A 45 10.11 -4.74 3.66
CA VAL A 45 9.30 -5.22 4.78
C VAL A 45 7.88 -4.68 4.62
N LEU A 46 6.91 -5.59 4.70
CA LEU A 46 5.47 -5.32 4.63
C LEU A 46 4.89 -5.69 5.98
N HIS A 47 4.78 -4.72 6.86
CA HIS A 47 4.04 -4.85 8.11
C HIS A 47 2.54 -4.91 7.84
N GLN A 48 1.82 -5.64 8.69
CA GLN A 48 0.35 -5.74 8.65
C GLN A 48 -0.24 -6.18 7.29
N ALA A 49 0.49 -7.03 6.55
CA ALA A 49 0.07 -7.57 5.27
C ALA A 49 -0.90 -8.75 5.45
N ILE A 50 -1.88 -8.88 4.54
CA ILE A 50 -2.78 -10.03 4.51
C ILE A 50 -2.08 -11.21 3.81
N HIS A 51 -1.93 -12.33 4.50
CA HIS A 51 -1.38 -13.54 3.91
C HIS A 51 -2.48 -14.34 3.19
N VAL A 52 -2.45 -14.31 1.86
CA VAL A 52 -3.31 -15.13 1.00
C VAL A 52 -2.51 -16.37 0.55
N PRO A 53 -2.87 -17.59 1.00
CA PRO A 53 -2.19 -18.80 0.54
C PRO A 53 -2.31 -18.96 -0.97
N ASN A 54 -1.25 -19.47 -1.61
CA ASN A 54 -1.19 -19.75 -3.05
C ASN A 54 -1.32 -18.51 -3.97
N MET A 55 -1.19 -17.29 -3.45
CA MET A 55 -1.09 -16.09 -4.27
C MET A 55 0.35 -15.91 -4.75
N ASP A 56 0.56 -16.01 -6.06
CA ASP A 56 1.89 -15.90 -6.69
C ASP A 56 2.36 -14.44 -6.84
N HIS A 57 1.50 -13.47 -6.57
CA HIS A 57 1.80 -12.05 -6.58
C HIS A 57 1.49 -11.45 -5.21
N HIS A 58 1.99 -10.24 -4.97
CA HIS A 58 1.74 -9.47 -3.76
C HIS A 58 1.00 -8.19 -4.17
N LEU A 59 0.13 -7.70 -3.30
CA LEU A 59 -0.53 -6.41 -3.49
C LEU A 59 -0.04 -5.45 -2.42
N LEU A 60 0.40 -4.27 -2.85
CA LEU A 60 0.78 -3.21 -1.92
C LEU A 60 -0.43 -2.30 -1.68
N SER A 61 -0.84 -2.15 -0.42
CA SER A 61 -1.84 -1.14 -0.06
C SER A 61 -1.21 0.25 -0.12
N THR A 62 -1.72 1.11 -1.00
CA THR A 62 -1.24 2.49 -1.14
C THR A 62 -1.45 3.31 0.12
N MET A 63 -2.59 3.13 0.77
CA MET A 63 -2.91 3.82 2.01
C MET A 63 -1.94 3.45 3.13
N GLN A 64 -1.59 2.16 3.27
CA GLN A 64 -0.59 1.75 4.26
C GLN A 64 0.80 2.29 3.93
N SER A 65 1.16 2.37 2.65
CA SER A 65 2.42 2.98 2.22
C SER A 65 2.48 4.48 2.53
N TRP A 66 1.44 5.24 2.17
CA TRP A 66 1.36 6.68 2.49
C TRP A 66 1.40 6.93 4.00
N LYS A 67 0.79 6.06 4.81
CA LYS A 67 0.87 6.13 6.28
C LYS A 67 2.26 5.86 6.85
N ASN A 68 3.18 5.31 6.05
CA ASN A 68 4.57 5.06 6.39
C ASN A 68 5.53 6.01 5.63
N ASP A 69 5.03 7.19 5.22
CA ASP A 69 5.77 8.20 4.45
C ASP A 69 6.37 7.70 3.12
N VAL A 70 5.88 6.55 2.63
CA VAL A 70 6.28 5.99 1.33
C VAL A 70 5.44 6.66 0.25
N THR A 71 6.11 7.28 -0.71
CA THR A 71 5.44 7.90 -1.86
C THR A 71 5.29 6.90 -2.99
N ASN A 72 4.05 6.65 -3.41
CA ASN A 72 3.73 5.81 -4.56
C ASN A 72 3.43 6.68 -5.80
N ASN A 73 4.42 6.85 -6.69
CA ASN A 73 4.23 7.52 -7.97
C ASN A 73 3.87 6.48 -9.04
N ASP A 74 2.58 6.22 -9.21
CA ASP A 74 2.05 5.13 -10.02
C ASP A 74 1.79 5.47 -11.48
N ARG A 75 1.72 6.76 -11.82
CA ARG A 75 1.52 7.24 -13.19
C ARG A 75 2.69 6.80 -14.08
N PRO A 76 2.45 6.02 -15.15
CA PRO A 76 3.48 5.65 -16.11
C PRO A 76 4.22 6.85 -16.69
N LYS A 77 5.54 6.72 -16.88
CA LYS A 77 6.38 7.77 -17.48
C LYS A 77 5.88 8.19 -18.86
N PHE A 78 5.45 7.24 -19.69
CA PHE A 78 4.93 7.52 -21.04
C PHE A 78 3.57 8.25 -21.06
N LEU A 79 2.86 8.30 -19.93
CA LEU A 79 1.62 9.06 -19.76
C LEU A 79 1.83 10.38 -19.02
N THR A 80 3.07 10.75 -18.73
CA THR A 80 3.41 11.98 -17.99
C THR A 80 3.95 13.03 -18.95
N ALA A 81 3.44 14.26 -18.90
CA ALA A 81 3.78 15.30 -19.88
C ALA A 81 5.28 15.69 -19.87
N CYS A 82 5.91 15.69 -18.70
CA CYS A 82 7.35 15.93 -18.52
C CYS A 82 7.91 14.94 -17.47
N PRO A 83 8.17 13.67 -17.85
CA PRO A 83 8.59 12.67 -16.90
C PRO A 83 10.02 12.93 -16.41
N ASN A 84 10.28 12.61 -15.15
CA ASN A 84 11.59 12.56 -14.53
C ASN A 84 11.80 11.20 -13.83
N ASP A 85 12.95 11.04 -13.19
CA ASP A 85 13.37 9.79 -12.55
C ASP A 85 12.45 9.34 -11.40
N ASN A 86 11.72 10.28 -10.79
CA ASN A 86 10.79 10.02 -9.69
C ASN A 86 9.36 9.72 -10.18
N ASN A 87 9.08 9.74 -11.48
CA ASN A 87 7.82 9.23 -12.00
C ASN A 87 7.85 7.71 -12.13
N HIS A 88 6.70 7.04 -11.97
CA HIS A 88 6.57 5.60 -12.09
C HIS A 88 7.56 4.82 -11.20
N CYS A 89 7.55 5.13 -9.90
CA CYS A 89 8.37 4.48 -8.88
C CYS A 89 7.73 4.57 -7.50
N ILE A 90 8.18 3.71 -6.59
CA ILE A 90 7.94 3.86 -5.16
C ILE A 90 9.18 4.52 -4.55
N LEU A 91 8.99 5.57 -3.75
CA LEU A 91 10.04 6.25 -3.01
C LEU A 91 9.83 5.95 -1.53
N ALA A 92 10.72 5.14 -0.96
CA ALA A 92 10.65 4.73 0.43
C ALA A 92 11.77 5.43 1.22
N PRO A 93 11.44 6.29 2.19
CA PRO A 93 12.45 6.90 3.05
C PRO A 93 13.13 5.84 3.93
N SER A 94 14.38 6.13 4.29
CA SER A 94 15.13 5.42 5.32
C SER A 94 15.03 6.17 6.66
N ASP A 95 15.68 5.66 7.71
CA ASP A 95 15.83 6.38 8.97
C ASP A 95 16.59 7.70 8.81
N ASP A 96 17.44 7.80 7.78
CA ASP A 96 18.00 9.07 7.31
C ASP A 96 17.02 9.70 6.31
N PRO A 97 16.44 10.88 6.60
CA PRO A 97 15.52 11.58 5.71
C PRO A 97 16.12 11.95 4.35
N ASN A 98 17.45 11.98 4.24
CA ASN A 98 18.15 12.27 2.99
C ASN A 98 18.42 11.00 2.16
N ASP A 99 18.22 9.80 2.74
CA ASP A 99 18.37 8.52 2.05
C ASP A 99 17.00 7.98 1.63
N ILE A 100 16.63 8.25 0.37
CA ILE A 100 15.40 7.75 -0.23
C ILE A 100 15.71 6.56 -1.12
N THR A 101 15.17 5.40 -0.77
CA THR A 101 15.22 4.21 -1.60
C THR A 101 14.21 4.33 -2.74
N ARG A 102 14.70 4.62 -3.94
CA ARG A 102 13.89 4.61 -5.17
C ARG A 102 13.74 3.18 -5.72
N LEU A 103 12.49 2.76 -5.92
CA LEU A 103 12.08 1.47 -6.46
C LEU A 103 11.32 1.70 -7.80
N PRO A 104 12.01 1.72 -8.95
CA PRO A 104 11.36 1.92 -10.24
C PRO A 104 10.34 0.84 -10.56
N LEU A 105 9.12 1.26 -10.90
CA LEU A 105 8.07 0.35 -11.32
C LEU A 105 8.28 -0.05 -12.79
N ARG A 106 7.77 -1.23 -13.14
CA ARG A 106 7.65 -1.74 -14.50
C ARG A 106 6.17 -1.89 -14.86
N ILE A 107 5.86 -2.10 -16.13
CA ILE A 107 4.49 -2.30 -16.59
C ILE A 107 4.38 -3.67 -17.27
N HIS A 108 3.36 -4.42 -16.87
CA HIS A 108 2.93 -5.64 -17.55
C HIS A 108 1.49 -5.44 -18.03
N GLY A 109 1.31 -5.23 -19.33
CA GLY A 109 0.03 -4.78 -19.89
C GLY A 109 -0.33 -3.39 -19.36
N THR A 110 -1.29 -3.31 -18.45
CA THR A 110 -1.74 -2.07 -17.79
C THR A 110 -1.38 -2.02 -16.29
N ILE A 111 -0.68 -3.03 -15.78
CA ILE A 111 -0.40 -3.18 -14.34
C ILE A 111 1.01 -2.71 -14.04
N SER A 112 1.12 -1.77 -13.10
CA SER A 112 2.40 -1.31 -12.54
C SER A 112 2.92 -2.29 -11.48
N TYR A 113 4.22 -2.59 -11.50
CA TYR A 113 4.78 -3.58 -10.60
C TYR A 113 6.28 -3.50 -10.27
N LEU A 114 6.69 -4.19 -9.19
CA LEU A 114 8.08 -4.53 -8.88
C LEU A 114 8.36 -6.03 -9.07
N ASN A 115 9.54 -6.34 -9.61
CA ASN A 115 10.10 -7.69 -9.58
C ASN A 115 10.61 -7.99 -8.18
N VAL A 116 10.02 -8.98 -7.52
CA VAL A 116 10.38 -9.35 -6.16
C VAL A 116 10.51 -10.86 -6.03
N ARG A 117 11.13 -11.35 -4.95
CA ARG A 117 11.20 -12.78 -4.65
C ARG A 117 11.24 -13.05 -3.15
N LYS A 118 11.05 -14.31 -2.75
CA LYS A 118 11.20 -14.71 -1.35
C LYS A 118 12.67 -14.57 -0.89
N PRO A 119 12.93 -13.96 0.29
CA PRO A 119 14.27 -13.93 0.88
C PRO A 119 14.68 -15.29 1.43
N THR A 120 15.99 -15.53 1.44
CA THR A 120 16.59 -16.56 2.31
C THR A 120 16.84 -15.97 3.69
N ALA A 121 16.97 -16.82 4.72
CA ALA A 121 17.28 -16.36 6.07
C ALA A 121 18.58 -15.53 6.11
N ALA A 122 19.62 -15.96 5.39
CA ALA A 122 20.88 -15.22 5.28
C ALA A 122 20.70 -13.84 4.61
N LYS A 123 19.87 -13.72 3.57
CA LYS A 123 19.59 -12.41 2.95
C LYS A 123 18.76 -11.51 3.86
N TYR A 124 17.80 -12.08 4.57
CA TYR A 124 17.03 -11.34 5.56
C TYR A 124 17.92 -10.81 6.69
N ALA A 125 18.86 -11.60 7.21
CA ALA A 125 19.71 -11.16 8.32
C ALA A 125 20.75 -10.09 7.93
N ASN A 126 21.22 -10.06 6.68
CA ASN A 126 22.43 -9.33 6.31
C ASN A 126 22.25 -8.20 5.27
N CYS A 127 21.05 -8.01 4.72
CA CYS A 127 20.79 -6.97 3.72
C CYS A 127 20.04 -5.77 4.34
N LYS A 128 20.11 -4.60 3.68
CA LYS A 128 19.34 -3.41 4.06
C LYS A 128 17.84 -3.71 4.08
N HIS A 129 17.15 -3.31 5.15
CA HIS A 129 15.69 -3.38 5.26
C HIS A 129 15.09 -2.03 4.93
N VAL A 130 13.97 -2.04 4.22
CA VAL A 130 13.17 -0.86 3.90
C VAL A 130 11.71 -1.23 4.15
N SER A 131 11.10 -0.59 5.13
CA SER A 131 9.68 -0.79 5.44
C SER A 131 8.81 -0.03 4.44
N LEU A 132 7.87 -0.74 3.81
CA LEU A 132 6.94 -0.17 2.83
C LEU A 132 5.55 0.11 3.42
N THR A 133 5.27 -0.38 4.62
CA THR A 133 4.03 -0.18 5.37
C THR A 133 4.38 -0.09 6.85
N ALA A 134 3.53 0.55 7.66
CA ALA A 134 3.82 0.80 9.07
C ALA A 134 3.52 -0.42 9.97
N ASP A 135 4.34 -0.62 10.99
CA ASP A 135 4.13 -1.64 12.03
C ASP A 135 3.06 -1.24 13.05
N ALA A 136 2.92 0.07 13.29
CA ALA A 136 1.91 0.69 14.13
C ALA A 136 1.44 2.04 13.54
N PRO A 137 0.22 2.51 13.88
CA PRO A 137 -0.80 1.82 14.67
C PRO A 137 -1.45 0.66 13.92
N ASP A 138 -2.32 -0.07 14.62
CA ASP A 138 -3.07 -1.18 14.05
C ASP A 138 -3.88 -0.77 12.82
N TRP A 139 -3.70 -1.54 11.75
CA TRP A 139 -4.42 -1.37 10.50
C TRP A 139 -5.77 -2.11 10.55
N ASP A 140 -6.86 -1.36 10.39
CA ASP A 140 -8.20 -1.89 10.16
C ASP A 140 -8.62 -1.61 8.71
N PRO A 141 -8.69 -2.63 7.83
CA PRO A 141 -9.11 -2.45 6.44
C PRO A 141 -10.56 -2.00 6.28
N ARG A 142 -11.40 -2.11 7.31
CA ARG A 142 -12.83 -1.77 7.26
C ARG A 142 -13.14 -0.40 7.87
N THR A 143 -12.11 0.34 8.27
CA THR A 143 -12.29 1.65 8.89
C THR A 143 -12.90 2.65 7.91
N THR A 144 -13.94 3.36 8.34
CA THR A 144 -14.54 4.49 7.60
C THR A 144 -13.85 5.81 7.92
N LYS A 145 -12.87 5.82 8.84
CA LYS A 145 -12.21 7.05 9.32
C LYS A 145 -11.61 7.87 8.18
N TYR A 146 -10.95 7.22 7.23
CA TYR A 146 -10.34 7.91 6.10
C TYR A 146 -11.38 8.51 5.16
N GLN A 147 -12.51 7.84 4.96
CA GLN A 147 -13.63 8.38 4.19
C GLN A 147 -14.19 9.63 4.85
N VAL A 148 -14.46 9.58 6.16
CA VAL A 148 -14.98 10.74 6.91
C VAL A 148 -14.03 11.93 6.82
N VAL A 149 -12.72 11.70 6.93
CA VAL A 149 -11.72 12.76 6.78
C VAL A 149 -11.71 13.32 5.36
N GLU A 150 -11.64 12.49 4.33
CA GLU A 150 -11.66 12.94 2.93
C GLU A 150 -12.93 13.74 2.61
N ASP A 151 -14.11 13.22 2.98
CA ASP A 151 -15.41 13.85 2.76
C ASP A 151 -15.51 15.19 3.50
N SER A 152 -14.87 15.32 4.68
CA SER A 152 -14.85 16.56 5.46
C SER A 152 -13.97 17.65 4.85
N LEU A 153 -13.06 17.30 3.94
CA LEU A 153 -12.15 18.25 3.30
C LEU A 153 -12.75 18.86 2.04
N VAL A 154 -13.86 18.33 1.51
CA VAL A 154 -14.43 18.77 0.23
C VAL A 154 -15.86 19.24 0.36
N ASN A 155 -16.28 20.17 -0.50
CA ASN A 155 -17.69 20.52 -0.65
C ASN A 155 -18.43 19.52 -1.56
N ASN A 156 -19.74 19.71 -1.73
CA ASN A 156 -20.58 18.87 -2.60
C ASN A 156 -20.14 18.81 -4.07
N ALA A 157 -19.26 19.72 -4.52
CA ALA A 157 -18.68 19.71 -5.85
C ALA A 157 -17.29 19.04 -5.90
N GLY A 158 -16.85 18.40 -4.81
CA GLY A 158 -15.54 17.76 -4.69
C GLY A 158 -14.37 18.73 -4.62
N ARG A 159 -14.62 20.02 -4.31
CA ARG A 159 -13.56 21.03 -4.19
C ARG A 159 -13.13 21.15 -2.74
N LEU A 160 -11.81 21.28 -2.53
CA LEU A 160 -11.21 21.50 -1.21
C LEU A 160 -11.85 22.72 -0.53
N LEU A 161 -12.29 22.55 0.72
CA LEU A 161 -12.79 23.62 1.57
C LEU A 161 -11.62 24.50 2.02
N GLU A 162 -11.78 25.82 1.98
CA GLU A 162 -10.78 26.72 2.55
C GLU A 162 -10.82 26.66 4.09
N ARG A 163 -9.74 27.05 4.77
CA ARG A 163 -9.66 26.98 6.24
C ARG A 163 -10.80 27.69 6.97
N GLY A 164 -11.42 28.69 6.36
CA GLY A 164 -12.57 29.41 6.91
C GLY A 164 -13.93 28.72 6.71
N ASP A 165 -14.01 27.74 5.81
CA ASP A 165 -15.24 27.00 5.48
C ASP A 165 -15.42 25.75 6.34
N LEU A 166 -14.36 25.33 7.04
CA LEU A 166 -14.39 24.24 8.01
C LEU A 166 -15.17 24.70 9.24
N LYS A 167 -16.47 24.38 9.30
CA LYS A 167 -17.31 24.61 10.47
C LYS A 167 -16.80 23.75 11.63
N ASP A 168 -16.19 24.41 12.63
CA ASP A 168 -15.85 23.86 13.95
C ASP A 168 -15.15 22.48 13.96
N GLN A 169 -14.05 22.33 13.22
CA GLN A 169 -13.12 21.20 13.40
C GLN A 169 -11.73 21.74 13.77
N PRO A 170 -11.24 21.46 14.99
CA PRO A 170 -9.92 21.90 15.40
C PRO A 170 -8.85 21.22 14.54
N PHE A 171 -7.81 22.00 14.28
CA PHE A 171 -6.46 21.62 13.85
C PHE A 171 -6.14 20.12 13.87
N ILE A 172 -5.57 19.63 12.76
CA ILE A 172 -4.98 18.29 12.59
C ILE A 172 -3.87 18.07 13.63
N SER A 173 -4.25 17.60 14.81
CA SER A 173 -3.43 17.07 15.89
C SER A 173 -4.41 16.68 17.01
N PRO A 174 -5.09 15.52 16.91
CA PRO A 174 -4.45 14.23 17.17
C PRO A 174 -5.09 13.06 16.40
N LEU A 175 -4.47 12.57 15.33
CA LEU A 175 -4.82 11.28 14.72
C LEU A 175 -4.41 10.06 15.58
N TYR A 176 -4.17 10.28 16.88
CA TYR A 176 -3.64 9.32 17.86
C TYR A 176 -4.62 8.87 18.95
N SER A 177 -5.80 9.47 19.09
CA SER A 177 -6.68 9.10 20.21
C SER A 177 -8.13 8.94 19.76
N GLU A 178 -8.47 7.70 19.42
CA GLU A 178 -9.83 7.14 19.37
C GLU A 178 -10.78 7.86 18.37
N LEU A 179 -11.57 7.18 17.54
CA LEU A 179 -12.91 6.83 17.98
C LEU A 179 -13.60 5.97 16.91
N SER A 180 -14.47 5.14 17.46
CA SER A 180 -15.38 4.18 16.87
C SER A 180 -16.46 4.82 15.97
N THR A 181 -16.80 4.17 14.85
CA THR A 181 -18.13 3.58 14.53
C THR A 181 -18.24 3.24 13.01
N ASN A 182 -18.69 2.01 12.69
CA ASN A 182 -19.07 1.51 11.33
C ASN A 182 -20.42 2.13 10.86
N PRO A 183 -21.03 1.85 9.65
CA PRO A 183 -20.67 1.19 8.34
C PRO A 183 -21.06 2.11 7.12
N PRO A 184 -21.38 1.70 5.84
CA PRO A 184 -21.23 0.44 5.05
C PRO A 184 -20.43 0.58 3.71
N ILE A 185 -20.22 -0.56 3.00
CA ILE A 185 -19.28 -0.81 1.88
C ILE A 185 -19.98 -0.84 0.50
N ILE A 186 -19.30 -0.40 -0.58
CA ILE A 186 -19.72 -0.49 -2.01
C ILE A 186 -18.57 -1.07 -2.89
N HIS A 187 -18.91 -1.78 -3.99
CA HIS A 187 -18.14 -2.83 -4.72
C HIS A 187 -17.53 -2.44 -6.11
N ALA A 188 -16.48 -3.16 -6.61
CA ALA A 188 -16.36 -3.83 -7.96
C ALA A 188 -14.90 -4.20 -8.44
N SER A 189 -14.75 -5.02 -9.52
CA SER A 189 -13.60 -5.92 -9.90
C SER A 189 -13.13 -5.89 -11.38
N SER A 190 -11.92 -6.43 -11.74
CA SER A 190 -11.51 -6.79 -13.14
C SER A 190 -10.40 -7.88 -13.27
N THR A 191 -10.32 -8.62 -14.40
CA THR A 191 -9.56 -9.89 -14.65
C THR A 191 -8.69 -9.94 -15.94
N LYS A 192 -7.40 -10.34 -15.83
CA LYS A 192 -6.52 -11.06 -16.81
C LYS A 192 -5.41 -11.81 -16.03
N PRO A 193 -4.77 -12.90 -16.53
CA PRO A 193 -3.78 -13.65 -15.74
C PRO A 193 -2.48 -12.87 -15.54
N PHE A 194 -2.13 -12.66 -14.27
CA PHE A 194 -0.95 -11.91 -13.83
C PHE A 194 0.33 -12.78 -13.82
N PRO A 195 1.50 -12.25 -14.22
CA PRO A 195 2.77 -12.95 -14.09
C PRO A 195 3.14 -13.21 -12.62
N LYS A 196 3.85 -14.31 -12.37
CA LYS A 196 4.27 -14.74 -11.03
C LYS A 196 5.38 -13.84 -10.45
N ASN A 197 5.40 -13.67 -9.12
CA ASN A 197 6.39 -12.93 -8.33
C ASN A 197 6.38 -11.40 -8.52
N MET A 198 5.18 -10.85 -8.65
CA MET A 198 4.95 -9.43 -8.91
C MET A 198 4.38 -8.73 -7.68
N LEU A 199 4.94 -7.60 -7.23
CA LEU A 199 4.21 -6.70 -6.32
C LEU A 199 3.44 -5.71 -7.19
N SER A 200 2.14 -5.96 -7.42
CA SER A 200 1.31 -5.08 -8.23
C SER A 200 0.73 -3.94 -7.40
N TYR A 201 0.74 -2.78 -8.04
CA TYR A 201 -0.01 -1.61 -7.63
C TYR A 201 -1.36 -1.67 -8.34
N THR A 202 -2.45 -1.63 -7.58
CA THR A 202 -3.78 -1.47 -8.16
C THR A 202 -4.50 -0.37 -7.39
N LYS A 203 -4.63 0.78 -8.04
CA LYS A 203 -5.70 1.72 -7.73
C LYS A 203 -6.98 1.06 -8.24
N LEU A 204 -7.87 0.67 -7.33
CA LEU A 204 -9.22 0.28 -7.71
C LEU A 204 -9.85 1.55 -8.29
N ILE A 205 -10.02 1.59 -9.61
CA ILE A 205 -10.75 2.65 -10.30
C ILE A 205 -12.21 2.21 -10.28
N PRO A 206 -13.12 2.96 -9.64
CA PRO A 206 -14.55 2.76 -9.82
C PRO A 206 -14.94 3.14 -11.24
N ASP A 207 -15.83 2.37 -11.86
CA ASP A 207 -16.65 2.85 -12.97
C ASP A 207 -17.70 3.84 -12.44
#